data_AF-A0A227J190-F1
#
_entry.id   AF-A0A227J190-F1
#
_cell.length_a   1.000
_cell.length_b   1.000
_cell.length_c   1.000
_cell.angle_alpha   90.00
_cell.angle_beta   90.00
_cell.angle_gamma   90.00
#
_symmetry.space_group_name_H-M   'P 1'
#
loop_
_entity.id
_entity.type
_entity.pdbx_description
1 polymer ?
#
loop_
_entity_poly.entity_id
_entity_poly.type
_entity_poly.pdbx_seq_one_letter_code
_entity_poly.pdbx_strand_id
1 'polypeptide(L)'
;VSTDRGLCGGLNINVFKKAVTDIQTWKEKGAEIELAVIGSKATAFFKHGGAKVAAQVSGLGDSPSLEDLIGSVGVMLKKYDEGELDRLY
;
A
#
# COMPACT_ATOMS: atom_id res chain seq x y z
N VAL A 1 -2.52 -2.94 -2.68
CA VAL A 1 -3.99 -2.74 -2.76
C VAL A 1 -4.70 -3.93 -2.11
N SER A 2 -5.81 -3.71 -1.41
CA SER A 2 -6.62 -4.74 -0.75
C SER A 2 -8.10 -4.38 -0.82
N THR A 3 -8.97 -5.30 -0.40
CA THR A 3 -10.39 -5.03 -0.27
C THR A 3 -10.71 -4.26 1.01
N ASP A 4 -11.85 -3.57 1.04
CA ASP A 4 -12.42 -3.05 2.28
C ASP A 4 -13.12 -4.14 3.10
N ARG A 5 -13.86 -5.02 2.42
CA ARG A 5 -14.65 -6.08 3.03
C ARG A 5 -13.90 -7.42 3.07
N GLY A 6 -14.30 -8.29 4.00
CA GLY A 6 -13.78 -9.67 4.11
C GLY A 6 -14.50 -10.64 3.18
N LEU A 7 -14.43 -11.94 3.50
CA LEU A 7 -15.10 -13.04 2.79
C LEU A 7 -14.67 -13.21 1.31
N CYS A 8 -13.43 -12.83 1.00
CA CYS A 8 -12.83 -12.93 -0.33
C CYS A 8 -11.82 -14.10 -0.44
N GLY A 9 -11.99 -15.14 0.39
CA GLY A 9 -11.04 -16.26 0.49
C GLY A 9 -9.60 -15.79 0.75
N GLY A 10 -8.65 -16.34 0.00
CA GLY A 10 -7.21 -16.08 0.15
C GLY A 10 -6.71 -14.77 -0.48
N LEU A 11 -7.57 -13.94 -1.07
CA LEU A 11 -7.15 -12.79 -1.88
C LEU A 11 -6.17 -11.85 -1.14
N ASN A 12 -6.62 -11.26 -0.03
CA ASN A 12 -5.80 -10.30 0.70
C ASN A 12 -4.54 -10.94 1.29
N ILE A 13 -4.65 -12.13 1.88
CA ILE A 13 -3.50 -12.78 2.54
C ILE A 13 -2.43 -13.17 1.51
N ASN A 14 -2.81 -13.59 0.31
CA ASN A 14 -1.84 -13.94 -0.74
C ASN A 14 -1.10 -12.69 -1.22
N VAL A 15 -1.81 -11.57 -1.43
CA VAL A 15 -1.19 -10.29 -1.78
C VAL A 15 -0.26 -9.79 -0.67
N PHE A 16 -0.68 -9.88 0.59
CA PHE A 16 0.13 -9.42 1.72
C PHE A 16 1.39 -10.24 1.91
N LYS A 17 1.31 -11.58 1.79
CA LYS A 17 2.49 -12.44 1.85
C LYS A 17 3.51 -12.06 0.78
N LYS A 18 3.07 -11.88 -0.46
CA LYS A 18 3.95 -11.49 -1.57
C LYS A 18 4.57 -10.11 -1.32
N ALA A 19 3.77 -9.12 -0.91
CA ALA A 19 4.27 -7.79 -0.58
C ALA A 19 5.30 -7.83 0.57
N VAL A 20 5.06 -8.60 1.63
CA VAL A 20 6.03 -8.75 2.73
C VAL A 20 7.35 -9.35 2.25
N THR A 21 7.30 -10.38 1.40
CA THR A 21 8.52 -10.96 0.80
C THR A 21 9.27 -9.93 -0.03
N ASP A 22 8.57 -9.16 -0.86
CA ASP A 22 9.21 -8.15 -1.71
C ASP A 22 9.81 -7.00 -0.87
N ILE A 23 9.12 -6.57 0.18
CA ILE A 23 9.63 -5.59 1.17
C ILE A 23 10.90 -6.11 1.83
N GLN A 24 10.93 -7.38 2.26
CA GLN A 24 12.12 -7.99 2.86
C GLN A 24 13.29 -8.01 1.88
N THR A 25 13.05 -8.43 0.63
CA THR A 25 14.08 -8.44 -0.42
C THR A 25 14.68 -7.05 -0.67
N TRP A 26 13.89 -5.99 -0.65
CA TRP A 26 14.40 -4.63 -0.82
C TRP A 26 15.14 -4.12 0.43
N LYS A 27 14.64 -4.43 1.62
CA LYS A 27 15.35 -4.11 2.87
C LYS A 27 16.71 -4.80 2.97
N GLU A 28 16.81 -6.05 2.53
CA GLU A 28 18.09 -6.79 2.46
C GLU A 28 19.10 -6.14 1.50
N LYS A 29 18.62 -5.43 0.48
CA LYS A 29 19.45 -4.61 -0.42
C LYS A 29 19.79 -3.24 0.15
N GLY A 30 19.37 -2.94 1.39
CA GLY A 30 19.61 -1.66 2.05
C GLY A 30 18.63 -0.56 1.68
N ALA A 31 17.54 -0.85 0.97
CA ALA A 31 16.55 0.16 0.61
C ALA A 31 15.59 0.46 1.77
N GLU A 32 15.28 1.74 1.96
CA GLU A 32 14.15 2.17 2.80
C GLU A 32 12.83 1.92 2.06
N ILE A 33 11.77 1.67 2.84
CA ILE A 33 10.47 1.29 2.29
C ILE A 33 9.37 2.15 2.92
N GLU A 34 8.60 2.80 2.05
CA GLU A 34 7.34 3.47 2.38
C GLU A 34 6.19 2.80 1.64
N LEU A 35 5.02 2.76 2.28
CA LEU A 35 3.82 2.14 1.74
C LEU A 35 2.71 3.16 1.54
N ALA A 36 2.05 3.10 0.39
CA ALA A 36 0.69 3.58 0.22
C ALA A 36 -0.28 2.39 0.26
N VAL A 37 -1.26 2.43 1.16
CA VAL A 37 -2.19 1.31 1.34
C VAL A 37 -3.60 1.69 0.90
N ILE A 38 -4.22 0.79 0.15
CA ILE A 38 -5.57 0.94 -0.38
C ILE A 38 -6.43 -0.19 0.20
N GLY A 39 -7.57 0.16 0.77
CA GLY A 39 -8.53 -0.75 1.38
C GLY A 39 -8.30 -1.01 2.86
N SER A 40 -9.40 -1.15 3.59
CA SER A 40 -9.44 -1.33 5.04
C SER A 40 -8.63 -2.52 5.53
N LYS A 41 -8.54 -3.61 4.74
CA LYS A 41 -7.79 -4.81 5.11
C LYS A 41 -6.27 -4.57 5.09
N ALA A 42 -5.74 -3.83 4.11
CA ALA A 42 -4.33 -3.46 4.05
C ALA A 42 -3.99 -2.47 5.17
N THR A 43 -4.84 -1.46 5.38
CA THR A 43 -4.64 -0.49 6.48
C THR A 43 -4.53 -1.21 7.82
N ALA A 44 -5.44 -2.12 8.12
CA ALA A 44 -5.39 -2.90 9.35
C ALA A 44 -4.13 -3.78 9.45
N PHE A 45 -3.76 -4.46 8.36
CA PHE A 45 -2.61 -5.37 8.33
C PHE A 45 -1.28 -4.64 8.50
N PHE A 46 -1.01 -3.62 7.67
CA PHE A 46 0.29 -2.94 7.64
C PHE A 46 0.47 -1.93 8.77
N LYS A 47 -0.61 -1.42 9.37
CA LYS A 47 -0.52 -0.57 10.57
C LYS A 47 0.19 -1.26 11.73
N HIS A 48 0.05 -2.58 11.87
CA HIS A 48 0.70 -3.36 12.93
C HIS A 48 2.06 -3.93 12.52
N GLY A 49 2.41 -3.87 11.23
CA GLY A 49 3.61 -4.50 10.67
C GLY A 49 4.89 -3.67 10.76
N GLY A 50 4.85 -2.50 11.41
CA GLY A 50 6.02 -1.62 11.58
C GLY A 50 6.54 -0.96 10.30
N ALA A 51 5.80 -1.05 9.18
CA ALA A 51 6.13 -0.37 7.95
C ALA A 51 5.64 1.09 7.98
N LYS A 52 6.43 2.01 7.41
CA LYS A 52 6.03 3.42 7.29
C LYS A 52 4.93 3.54 6.24
N VAL A 53 3.72 3.92 6.66
CA VAL A 53 2.58 4.16 5.77
C VAL A 53 2.51 5.65 5.47
N ALA A 54 2.87 6.04 4.26
CA ALA A 54 2.90 7.44 3.80
C ALA A 54 1.52 7.94 3.36
N ALA A 55 0.68 7.04 2.84
CA ALA A 55 -0.68 7.36 2.42
C ALA A 55 -1.61 6.17 2.66
N GLN A 56 -2.87 6.45 2.96
CA GLN A 56 -3.91 5.43 3.06
C GLN A 56 -5.23 5.92 2.50
N VAL A 57 -5.98 5.02 1.86
CA VAL A 57 -7.37 5.25 1.48
C VAL A 57 -8.16 3.95 1.68
N SER A 58 -9.42 4.07 2.10
CA SER A 58 -10.32 2.95 2.39
C SER A 58 -11.77 3.39 2.25
N GLY A 59 -12.70 2.44 2.26
CA GLY A 59 -14.13 2.72 2.12
C GLY A 59 -14.57 2.99 0.68
N LEU A 60 -13.86 2.41 -0.28
CA LEU A 60 -14.04 2.61 -1.71
C LEU A 60 -15.28 1.88 -2.28
N GLY A 61 -15.79 0.90 -1.54
CA GLY A 61 -16.94 0.11 -1.98
C GLY A 61 -16.63 -0.73 -3.22
N ASP A 62 -17.64 -0.97 -4.04
CA ASP A 62 -17.56 -1.88 -5.19
C ASP A 62 -17.30 -1.15 -6.52
N SER A 63 -17.37 0.18 -6.54
CA SER A 63 -17.18 0.99 -7.76
C SER A 63 -16.43 2.29 -7.42
N PRO A 64 -15.12 2.19 -7.12
CA PRO A 64 -14.30 3.37 -6.88
C PRO A 64 -14.19 4.25 -8.13
N SER A 65 -14.05 5.55 -7.89
CA SER A 65 -13.73 6.56 -8.88
C SER A 65 -12.23 6.89 -8.84
N LEU A 66 -11.75 7.63 -9.85
CA LEU A 66 -10.37 8.11 -9.86
C LEU A 66 -10.15 9.12 -8.72
N GLU A 67 -11.13 9.98 -8.50
CA GLU A 67 -11.14 11.03 -7.49
C GLU A 67 -10.84 10.49 -6.10
N ASP A 68 -11.35 9.28 -5.79
CA ASP A 68 -11.09 8.60 -4.52
C ASP A 68 -9.60 8.25 -4.31
N LEU A 69 -8.82 8.10 -5.38
CA LEU A 69 -7.43 7.67 -5.33
C LEU A 69 -6.42 8.82 -5.48
N ILE A 70 -6.82 9.96 -6.09
CA ILE A 70 -5.93 11.09 -6.42
C ILE A 70 -5.10 11.51 -5.22
N GLY A 71 -5.71 11.65 -4.03
CA GLY A 71 -4.98 12.07 -2.83
C GLY A 71 -3.87 11.10 -2.43
N SER A 72 -4.18 9.80 -2.37
CA SER A 72 -3.22 8.78 -1.93
C SER A 72 -2.10 8.54 -2.94
N VAL A 73 -2.43 8.56 -4.23
CA VAL A 73 -1.46 8.39 -5.33
C VAL A 73 -0.59 9.64 -5.47
N GLY A 74 -1.21 10.83 -5.36
CA GLY A 74 -0.52 12.11 -5.47
C GLY A 74 0.58 12.30 -4.43
N VAL A 75 0.39 11.81 -3.20
CA VAL A 75 1.44 11.81 -2.16
C VAL A 75 2.67 11.02 -2.61
N MET A 76 2.48 9.84 -3.20
CA MET A 76 3.59 8.99 -3.64
C MET A 76 4.29 9.55 -4.89
N LEU A 77 3.51 10.08 -5.84
CA LEU A 77 4.07 10.74 -7.03
C LEU A 77 4.88 11.97 -6.66
N LYS A 78 4.36 12.81 -5.75
CA LYS A 78 5.09 13.98 -5.26
C LYS A 78 6.43 13.59 -4.61
N LYS A 79 6.43 12.57 -3.75
CA LYS A 79 7.67 12.06 -3.14
C LYS A 79 8.67 11.55 -4.18
N TYR A 80 8.18 10.92 -5.24
CA TYR A 80 9.02 10.50 -6.36
C TYR A 80 9.62 11.70 -7.10
N ASP A 81 8.80 12.69 -7.44
CA ASP A 81 9.23 13.92 -8.12
C ASP A 81 10.24 14.73 -7.30
N GLU A 82 10.10 14.72 -5.97
CA GLU A 82 11.01 15.38 -5.02
C GLU A 82 12.29 14.56 -4.73
N GLY A 83 12.40 13.35 -5.26
CA GLY A 83 13.55 12.47 -5.06
C GLY A 83 13.60 11.80 -3.69
N GLU A 84 12.51 11.85 -2.91
CA GLU A 84 12.37 11.05 -1.69
C GLU A 84 12.17 9.55 -1.99
N LEU A 85 11.66 9.23 -3.18
CA LEU A 85 11.50 7.86 -3.65
C LEU A 85 12.21 7.67 -4.99
N ASP A 86 13.09 6.67 -5.07
CA ASP A 86 13.77 6.32 -6.33
C ASP A 86 12.93 5.39 -7.22
N ARG A 87 11.98 4.66 -6.63
CA ARG A 87 11.14 3.65 -7.30
C ARG A 87 9.76 3.56 -6.67
N LEU A 88 8.74 3.32 -7.50
CA LEU A 88 7.34 3.12 -7.09
C LEU A 88 6.77 1.88 -7.81
N TYR A 89 5.99 1.06 -7.10
CA TYR A 89 5.45 -0.23 -7.54
C TYR A 89 3.94 -0.33 -7.28
#